data_AF-A0A517E194-F1
#
_entry.id   AF-A0A517E194-F1
#
_cell.length_a   1.000
_cell.length_b   1.000
_cell.length_c   1.000
_cell.angle_alpha   90.00
_cell.angle_beta   90.00
_cell.angle_gamma   90.00
#
_symmetry.space_group_name_H-M   'P 1'
#
loop_
_entity.id
_entity.type
_entity.pdbx_description
1 polymer ?
#
loop_
_entity_poly.entity_id
_entity_poly.type
_entity_poly.pdbx_seq_one_letter_code
_entity_poly.pdbx_strand_id
1 'polypeptide(L)'
;MKEVSGLPYADKINQTGRAYGINPEIIAAVIKAESSFHPRALSKAGAYGLMQVIPGTWRLVNSQAKICNGRHEGECGSDCFYDPDLNITVGTYYLSQLIQRYGVHAELAVAAYNAGPGAVDKYGGIPPYTETTRYVEQVVANWCEISGHWPPGAAAAKKWEQAALMLVWVIMVTVVALFFVGKQLCCRYKSLRWR
;
A
#
# COMPACT_ATOMS: atom_id res chain seq x y z
N MET A 1 -10.33 15.88 3.65
CA MET A 1 -10.00 14.47 3.94
C MET A 1 -11.05 13.93 4.89
N LYS A 2 -11.44 12.67 4.76
CA LYS A 2 -12.39 12.03 5.68
C LYS A 2 -11.65 11.65 6.96
N GLU A 3 -12.21 12.01 8.11
CA GLU A 3 -11.64 11.68 9.41
C GLU A 3 -12.10 10.29 9.86
N VAL A 4 -11.26 9.60 10.64
CA VAL A 4 -11.63 8.33 11.28
C VAL A 4 -12.26 8.59 12.65
N SER A 5 -13.23 7.77 13.05
CA SER A 5 -13.90 7.88 14.36
C SER A 5 -14.16 6.50 14.95
N GLY A 6 -14.18 6.37 16.28
CA GLY A 6 -14.45 5.09 16.96
C GLY A 6 -13.28 4.10 16.94
N LEU A 7 -12.09 4.53 16.51
CA LEU A 7 -10.85 3.75 16.55
C LEU A 7 -9.93 4.25 17.69
N PRO A 8 -9.06 3.40 18.25
CA PRO A 8 -8.02 3.84 19.16
C PRO A 8 -7.15 4.93 18.51
N TYR A 9 -6.81 5.97 19.28
CA TYR A 9 -5.99 7.10 18.84
C TYR A 9 -6.54 7.90 17.65
N ALA A 10 -7.85 7.82 17.37
CA ALA A 10 -8.48 8.53 16.24
C ALA A 10 -8.15 10.02 16.19
N ASP A 11 -8.19 10.73 17.33
CA ASP A 11 -7.86 12.15 17.39
C ASP A 11 -6.44 12.44 16.92
N LYS A 12 -5.48 11.62 17.37
CA LYS A 12 -4.08 11.76 16.99
C LYS A 12 -3.86 11.43 15.52
N ILE A 13 -4.49 10.37 15.03
CA ILE A 13 -4.46 9.95 13.62
C ILE A 13 -5.03 11.05 12.71
N ASN A 14 -6.18 11.64 13.09
CA ASN A 14 -6.79 12.73 12.35
C ASN A 14 -5.92 13.99 12.39
N GLN A 15 -5.35 14.31 13.55
CA GLN A 15 -4.44 15.44 13.71
C GLN A 15 -3.21 15.31 12.80
N THR A 16 -2.51 14.17 12.83
CA THR A 16 -1.31 13.97 12.00
C THR A 16 -1.64 13.85 10.53
N GLY A 17 -2.77 13.23 10.18
CA GLY A 17 -3.28 13.19 8.81
C GLY A 17 -3.51 14.59 8.23
N ARG A 18 -4.13 15.50 9.01
CA ARG A 18 -4.25 16.92 8.61
C ARG A 18 -2.89 17.60 8.50
N ALA A 19 -2.00 17.40 9.47
CA ALA A 19 -0.70 18.06 9.52
C ALA A 19 0.21 17.69 8.32
N TYR A 20 0.12 16.45 7.84
CA TYR A 20 0.98 15.95 6.76
C TYR A 20 0.23 15.73 5.44
N GLY A 21 -1.04 16.13 5.36
CA GLY A 21 -1.82 16.07 4.13
C GLY A 21 -2.14 14.65 3.65
N ILE A 22 -2.22 13.67 4.57
CA ILE A 22 -2.51 12.28 4.23
C ILE A 22 -3.83 11.80 4.84
N ASN A 23 -4.55 10.95 4.11
CA ASN A 23 -5.86 10.45 4.55
C ASN A 23 -5.74 9.67 5.86
N PRO A 24 -6.43 10.07 6.95
CA PRO A 24 -6.43 9.34 8.23
C PRO A 24 -6.70 7.83 8.12
N GLU A 25 -7.47 7.40 7.13
CA GLU A 25 -7.78 5.98 6.90
C GLU A 25 -6.53 5.13 6.60
N ILE A 26 -5.54 5.63 5.83
CA ILE A 26 -4.30 4.86 5.56
C ILE A 26 -3.46 4.72 6.82
N ILE A 27 -3.41 5.78 7.64
CA ILE A 27 -2.66 5.78 8.89
C ILE A 27 -3.23 4.72 9.82
N ALA A 28 -4.56 4.71 9.98
CA ALA A 28 -5.24 3.72 10.81
C ALA A 28 -5.06 2.30 10.27
N ALA A 29 -5.12 2.10 8.95
CA ALA A 29 -4.90 0.80 8.32
C ALA A 29 -3.48 0.26 8.53
N VAL A 30 -2.47 1.12 8.44
CA VAL A 30 -1.07 0.81 8.74
C VAL A 30 -0.90 0.49 10.23
N ILE A 31 -1.40 1.32 11.15
CA ILE A 31 -1.32 1.03 12.60
C ILE A 31 -1.96 -0.32 12.93
N LYS A 32 -3.10 -0.64 12.31
CA LYS A 32 -3.78 -1.92 12.52
C LYS A 32 -2.94 -3.11 12.03
N ALA A 33 -2.28 -2.98 10.88
CA ALA A 33 -1.40 -4.02 10.34
C ALA A 33 -0.12 -4.19 11.18
N GLU A 34 0.46 -3.08 11.63
CA GLU A 34 1.74 -3.07 12.34
C GLU A 34 1.64 -3.57 13.78
N SER A 35 0.61 -3.15 14.51
CA SER A 35 0.53 -3.41 15.95
C SER A 35 -0.86 -3.81 16.42
N SER A 36 -1.88 -3.79 15.56
CA SER A 36 -3.28 -3.89 15.98
C SER A 36 -3.60 -2.91 17.12
N PHE A 37 -3.05 -1.69 17.04
CA PHE A 37 -3.17 -0.61 18.03
C PHE A 37 -2.55 -0.89 19.41
N HIS A 38 -1.61 -1.84 19.52
CA HIS A 38 -0.86 -2.09 20.76
C HIS A 38 0.34 -1.13 20.86
N PRO A 39 0.35 -0.14 21.78
CA PRO A 39 1.38 0.91 21.81
C PRO A 39 2.75 0.42 22.28
N ARG A 40 2.80 -0.76 22.92
CA ARG A 40 4.05 -1.37 23.40
C ARG A 40 4.52 -2.54 22.52
N ALA A 41 4.04 -2.64 21.29
CA ALA A 41 4.45 -3.69 20.36
C ALA A 41 5.95 -3.57 20.00
N LEU A 42 6.66 -4.70 20.02
CA LEU A 42 8.07 -4.82 19.63
C LEU A 42 8.23 -5.99 18.66
N SER A 43 8.73 -5.71 17.46
CA SER A 43 9.05 -6.78 16.50
C SER A 43 10.40 -7.43 16.80
N LYS A 44 10.61 -8.64 16.26
CA LYS A 44 11.91 -9.32 16.29
C LYS A 44 13.01 -8.53 15.56
N ALA A 45 12.63 -7.68 14.62
CA ALA A 45 13.55 -6.82 13.85
C ALA A 45 13.86 -5.49 14.57
N GLY A 46 13.35 -5.28 15.79
CA GLY A 46 13.56 -4.04 16.54
C GLY A 46 12.72 -2.87 16.03
N ALA A 47 11.48 -3.15 15.61
CA ALA A 47 10.49 -2.14 15.27
C ALA A 47 9.57 -1.88 16.48
N TYR A 48 9.24 -0.61 16.73
CA TYR A 48 8.63 -0.20 18.00
C TYR A 48 7.27 0.48 17.82
N GLY A 49 6.35 0.20 18.75
CA GLY A 49 5.12 0.94 18.98
C GLY A 49 4.05 0.76 17.90
N LEU A 50 3.13 1.72 17.85
CA LEU A 50 1.90 1.63 17.06
C LEU A 50 2.12 1.44 15.56
N MET A 51 3.11 2.14 14.99
CA MET A 51 3.45 2.12 13.58
C MET A 51 4.75 1.36 13.29
N GLN A 52 5.24 0.57 14.27
CA GLN A 52 6.43 -0.29 14.18
C GLN A 52 7.61 0.42 13.48
N VAL A 53 8.00 1.58 14.01
CA VAL A 53 9.08 2.37 13.44
C VAL A 53 10.42 1.88 14.01
N ILE A 54 11.37 1.58 13.14
CA ILE A 54 12.74 1.17 13.53
C ILE A 54 13.60 2.40 13.90
N PRO A 55 14.63 2.24 14.77
CA PRO A 55 15.48 3.36 15.21
C PRO A 55 16.14 4.16 14.08
N GLY A 56 16.50 3.52 12.97
CA GLY A 56 17.06 4.20 11.80
C GLY A 56 16.09 5.23 11.19
N THR A 57 14.83 4.83 11.04
CA THR A 57 13.76 5.71 10.53
C THR A 57 13.45 6.83 11.51
N TRP A 58 13.44 6.55 12.82
CA TRP A 58 13.32 7.58 13.86
C TRP A 58 14.38 8.67 13.72
N ARG A 59 15.66 8.30 13.59
CA ARG A 59 16.75 9.27 13.42
C ARG A 59 16.59 10.08 12.13
N LEU A 60 16.29 9.41 11.02
CA LEU A 60 16.03 10.05 9.74
C LEU A 60 14.94 11.12 9.85
N VAL A 61 13.76 10.72 10.33
CA VAL A 61 12.61 11.61 10.45
C VAL A 61 12.87 12.75 11.44
N ASN A 62 13.43 12.44 12.62
CA ASN A 62 13.71 13.48 13.62
C ASN A 62 14.75 14.49 13.11
N SER A 63 15.73 14.07 12.32
CA SER A 63 16.71 14.98 11.71
C SER A 63 16.06 16.02 10.79
N GLN A 64 14.99 15.64 10.10
CA GLN A 64 14.29 16.44 9.09
C GLN A 64 13.18 17.31 9.70
N ALA A 65 12.35 16.73 10.56
CA ALA A 65 11.12 17.35 11.06
C ALA A 65 11.20 17.80 12.53
N LYS A 66 12.31 17.51 13.22
CA LYS A 66 12.55 17.86 14.64
C LYS A 66 11.42 17.41 15.58
N ILE A 67 10.72 16.32 15.27
CA ILE A 67 9.50 15.88 15.99
C ILE A 67 9.71 15.76 17.50
N CYS A 68 10.88 15.32 17.94
CA CYS A 68 11.17 15.16 19.35
C CYS A 68 11.37 16.49 20.11
N ASN A 69 11.65 17.62 19.43
CA ASN A 69 11.76 18.97 20.01
C ASN A 69 12.50 19.07 21.37
N GLY A 70 13.56 18.29 21.58
CA GLY A 70 14.31 18.29 22.84
C GLY A 70 13.59 17.64 24.04
N ARG A 71 12.55 16.84 23.81
CA ARG A 71 11.84 16.08 24.86
C ARG A 71 12.72 15.06 25.60
N HIS A 72 13.93 14.81 25.13
CA HIS A 72 14.90 13.89 25.72
C HIS A 72 16.31 14.38 25.41
N GLU A 73 17.23 14.19 26.37
CA GLU A 73 18.65 14.52 26.20
C GLU A 73 19.27 13.57 25.17
N GLY A 74 19.62 14.10 23.99
CA GLY A 74 20.28 13.32 22.93
C GLY A 74 19.32 12.57 22.00
N GLU A 75 19.67 11.33 21.63
CA GLU A 75 18.84 10.50 20.75
C GLU A 75 17.56 10.01 21.44
N CYS A 76 16.55 9.68 20.63
CA CYS A 76 15.27 9.13 21.10
C CYS A 76 15.51 7.80 21.86
N GLY A 77 15.12 7.73 23.14
CA GLY A 77 15.25 6.53 23.96
C GLY A 77 14.11 5.53 23.74
N SER A 78 14.20 4.35 24.37
CA SER A 78 13.19 3.27 24.24
C SER A 78 11.78 3.71 24.61
N ASP A 79 11.62 4.52 25.66
CA ASP A 79 10.30 4.99 26.10
C ASP A 79 9.67 5.93 25.09
N CYS A 80 10.49 6.70 24.37
CA CYS A 80 10.03 7.61 23.34
C CYS A 80 9.52 6.85 22.10
N PHE A 81 10.11 5.68 21.81
CA PHE A 81 9.63 4.82 20.73
C PHE A 81 8.24 4.23 21.00
N TYR A 82 7.86 4.06 22.29
CA TYR A 82 6.55 3.56 22.70
C TYR A 82 5.54 4.66 23.02
N ASP A 83 5.95 5.94 23.06
CA ASP A 83 5.03 7.06 23.22
C ASP A 83 4.07 7.11 22.01
N PRO A 84 2.75 6.93 22.20
CA PRO A 84 1.80 6.84 21.10
C PRO A 84 1.81 8.08 20.20
N ASP A 85 1.94 9.26 20.79
CA ASP A 85 1.88 10.51 20.06
C ASP A 85 3.10 10.68 19.17
N LEU A 86 4.31 10.48 19.70
CA LEU A 86 5.54 10.53 18.92
C LEU A 86 5.55 9.43 17.86
N ASN A 87 5.16 8.20 18.21
CA ASN A 87 5.21 7.06 17.30
C ASN A 87 4.27 7.24 16.10
N ILE A 88 3.02 7.66 16.34
CA ILE A 88 2.09 8.00 15.26
C ILE A 88 2.64 9.17 14.45
N THR A 89 3.18 10.21 15.08
CA THR A 89 3.68 11.39 14.35
C THR A 89 4.85 11.03 13.43
N VAL A 90 5.83 10.26 13.92
CA VAL A 90 6.99 9.82 13.13
C VAL A 90 6.60 8.86 12.02
N GLY A 91 5.80 7.84 12.32
CA GLY A 91 5.32 6.89 11.30
C GLY A 91 4.48 7.58 10.24
N THR A 92 3.60 8.51 10.62
CA THR A 92 2.78 9.29 9.69
C THR A 92 3.64 10.18 8.79
N TYR A 93 4.65 10.87 9.35
CA TYR A 93 5.56 11.70 8.57
C TYR A 93 6.36 10.85 7.57
N TYR A 94 6.87 9.69 7.99
CA TYR A 94 7.58 8.80 7.08
C TYR A 94 6.66 8.29 5.97
N LEU A 95 5.44 7.86 6.33
CA LEU A 95 4.44 7.42 5.37
C LEU A 95 4.07 8.53 4.38
N SER A 96 3.96 9.79 4.82
CA SER A 96 3.66 10.90 3.90
C SER A 96 4.77 11.14 2.87
N GLN A 97 6.04 10.96 3.27
CA GLN A 97 7.15 11.03 2.31
C GLN A 97 7.06 9.93 1.26
N LEU A 98 6.68 8.72 1.65
CA LEU A 98 6.50 7.60 0.72
C LEU A 98 5.31 7.83 -0.20
N ILE A 99 4.18 8.32 0.32
CA ILE A 99 3.02 8.70 -0.51
C ILE A 99 3.40 9.79 -1.50
N GLN A 100 4.17 10.81 -1.09
CA GLN A 100 4.65 11.85 -1.99
C GLN A 100 5.56 11.28 -3.10
N ARG A 101 6.39 10.29 -2.76
CA ARG A 101 7.30 9.64 -3.70
C ARG A 101 6.60 8.77 -4.73
N TYR A 102 5.61 7.96 -4.32
CA TYR A 102 4.93 6.99 -5.19
C TYR A 102 3.58 7.49 -5.73
N GLY A 103 3.12 8.66 -5.29
CA GLY A 103 1.98 9.38 -5.83
C GLY A 103 0.66 8.62 -5.70
N VAL A 104 0.00 8.38 -6.85
CA VAL A 104 -1.32 7.72 -6.92
C VAL A 104 -1.28 6.23 -6.57
N HIS A 105 -0.09 5.65 -6.44
CA HIS A 105 0.12 4.24 -6.13
C HIS A 105 0.33 4.03 -4.63
N ALA A 106 -0.76 4.13 -3.87
CA ALA A 106 -0.73 3.97 -2.41
C ALA A 106 -0.15 2.61 -1.99
N GLU A 107 -0.39 1.55 -2.78
CA GLU A 107 0.17 0.21 -2.59
C GLU A 107 1.71 0.19 -2.63
N LEU A 108 2.35 1.03 -3.46
CA LEU A 108 3.80 1.13 -3.53
C LEU A 108 4.37 1.87 -2.32
N ALA A 109 3.67 2.90 -1.83
CA ALA A 109 4.05 3.58 -0.60
C ALA A 109 3.97 2.63 0.62
N VAL A 110 2.92 1.81 0.69
CA VAL A 110 2.76 0.78 1.73
C VAL A 110 3.85 -0.30 1.60
N ALA A 111 4.14 -0.77 0.39
CA ALA A 111 5.24 -1.71 0.15
C ALA A 111 6.59 -1.12 0.58
N ALA A 112 6.84 0.16 0.26
CA ALA A 112 8.07 0.86 0.63
C ALA A 112 8.17 1.10 2.14
N TYR A 113 7.05 1.23 2.84
CA TYR A 113 7.04 1.37 4.30
C TYR A 113 7.57 0.10 4.97
N ASN A 114 7.20 -1.08 4.44
CA ASN A 114 7.65 -2.38 4.96
C ASN A 114 9.04 -2.81 4.43
N ALA A 115 9.26 -2.76 3.12
CA ALA A 115 10.48 -3.29 2.47
C ALA A 115 11.58 -2.24 2.26
N GLY A 116 11.28 -0.97 2.51
CA GLY A 116 12.12 0.16 2.18
C GLY A 116 11.94 0.61 0.71
N PRO A 117 12.05 1.93 0.44
CA PRO A 117 11.83 2.47 -0.91
C PRO A 117 12.84 1.96 -1.93
N GLY A 118 14.10 1.74 -1.54
CA GLY A 118 15.14 1.23 -2.45
C GLY A 118 14.83 -0.16 -3.02
N ALA A 119 14.10 -1.01 -2.28
CA ALA A 119 13.64 -2.29 -2.79
C ALA A 119 12.54 -2.07 -3.84
N VAL A 120 11.53 -1.25 -3.53
CA VAL A 120 10.45 -0.91 -4.46
C VAL A 120 11.00 -0.32 -5.76
N ASP A 121 11.95 0.61 -5.67
CA ASP A 121 12.58 1.22 -6.83
C ASP A 121 13.35 0.19 -7.67
N LYS A 122 14.09 -0.71 -7.02
CA LYS A 122 14.87 -1.76 -7.69
C LYS A 122 13.99 -2.72 -8.48
N TYR A 123 12.81 -3.07 -7.95
CA TYR A 123 11.88 -3.98 -8.62
C TYR A 123 10.90 -3.25 -9.57
N GLY A 124 10.82 -1.91 -9.50
CA GLY A 124 9.84 -1.14 -10.28
C GLY A 124 8.39 -1.41 -9.89
N GLY A 125 8.15 -1.87 -8.65
CA GLY A 125 6.85 -2.34 -8.17
C GLY A 125 6.94 -2.95 -6.78
N ILE A 126 5.87 -3.64 -6.34
CA ILE A 126 5.88 -4.36 -5.06
C ILE A 126 6.95 -5.48 -5.14
N PRO A 127 8.00 -5.47 -4.29
CA PRO A 127 9.01 -6.52 -4.29
C PRO A 127 8.36 -7.88 -4.06
N PRO A 128 8.82 -8.96 -4.72
CA PRO A 128 8.25 -10.30 -4.58
C PRO A 128 8.71 -10.98 -3.27
N TYR A 129 8.70 -10.23 -2.17
CA TYR A 129 8.95 -10.72 -0.82
C TYR A 129 7.63 -11.14 -0.22
N THR A 130 7.52 -12.40 0.20
CA THR A 130 6.28 -12.96 0.78
C THR A 130 5.75 -12.14 1.96
N GLU A 131 6.64 -11.55 2.75
CA GLU A 131 6.27 -10.67 3.85
C GLU A 131 5.62 -9.37 3.34
N THR A 132 6.26 -8.70 2.38
CA THR A 132 5.81 -7.42 1.84
C THR A 132 4.51 -7.54 1.06
N THR A 133 4.35 -8.58 0.24
CA THR A 133 3.09 -8.79 -0.50
C THR A 133 1.92 -9.00 0.47
N ARG A 134 2.10 -9.84 1.50
CA ARG A 134 1.10 -10.06 2.55
C ARG A 134 0.81 -8.79 3.34
N TYR A 135 1.83 -8.01 3.65
CA TYR A 135 1.68 -6.75 4.37
C TYR A 135 0.82 -5.76 3.58
N VAL A 136 1.07 -5.60 2.28
CA VAL A 136 0.26 -4.75 1.39
C VAL A 136 -1.19 -5.22 1.36
N GLU A 137 -1.43 -6.53 1.18
CA GLU A 137 -2.78 -7.11 1.20
C GLU A 137 -3.49 -6.82 2.52
N GLN A 138 -2.80 -6.95 3.65
CA GLN A 138 -3.35 -6.70 4.98
C GLN A 138 -3.72 -5.23 5.19
N VAL A 139 -2.87 -4.28 4.79
CA VAL A 139 -3.15 -2.85 4.89
C VAL A 139 -4.34 -2.47 4.00
N VAL A 140 -4.42 -3.01 2.78
CA VAL A 140 -5.54 -2.77 1.88
C VAL A 140 -6.85 -3.32 2.46
N ALA A 141 -6.82 -4.52 3.04
CA ALA A 141 -7.99 -5.10 3.71
C ALA A 141 -8.44 -4.26 4.92
N ASN A 142 -7.49 -3.84 5.77
CA ASN A 142 -7.77 -2.97 6.90
C ASN A 142 -8.37 -1.63 6.46
N TRP A 143 -7.87 -1.03 5.37
CA TRP A 143 -8.45 0.20 4.83
C TRP A 143 -9.91 -0.03 4.44
N CYS A 144 -10.20 -1.07 3.65
CA CYS A 144 -11.57 -1.39 3.24
C CYS A 144 -12.53 -1.54 4.43
N GLU A 145 -12.08 -2.20 5.50
CA GLU A 145 -12.86 -2.37 6.72
C GLU A 145 -13.13 -1.02 7.43
N ILE A 146 -12.12 -0.15 7.50
CA ILE A 146 -12.21 1.15 8.18
C ILE A 146 -13.05 2.16 7.39
N SER A 147 -12.87 2.22 6.06
CA SER A 147 -13.47 3.26 5.22
C SER A 147 -14.81 2.88 4.60
N GLY A 148 -15.07 1.57 4.45
CA GLY A 148 -16.18 1.03 3.67
C GLY A 148 -15.94 1.04 2.15
N HIS A 149 -14.71 1.33 1.69
CA HIS A 149 -14.35 1.33 0.27
C HIS A 149 -12.88 0.97 0.03
N TRP A 150 -12.54 0.59 -1.19
CA TRP A 150 -11.16 0.28 -1.56
C TRP A 150 -10.26 1.53 -1.56
N PRO A 151 -8.95 1.37 -1.24
CA PRO A 151 -8.00 2.47 -1.39
C PRO A 151 -7.93 2.95 -2.84
N PRO A 152 -7.67 4.25 -3.06
CA PRO A 152 -7.38 4.78 -4.39
C PRO A 152 -6.24 4.00 -5.06
N GLY A 153 -6.36 3.69 -6.35
CA GLY A 153 -5.35 2.92 -7.10
C GLY A 153 -5.55 1.40 -7.08
N ALA A 154 -5.80 0.79 -5.91
CA ALA A 154 -5.95 -0.67 -5.78
C ALA A 154 -7.17 -1.22 -6.55
N ALA A 155 -8.30 -0.50 -6.53
CA ALA A 155 -9.49 -0.89 -7.29
C ALA A 155 -9.28 -0.79 -8.81
N ALA A 156 -8.43 0.15 -9.27
CA ALA A 156 -8.12 0.30 -10.68
C ALA A 156 -7.27 -0.87 -11.17
N ALA A 157 -6.20 -1.24 -10.45
CA ALA A 157 -5.34 -2.37 -10.81
C ALA A 157 -6.16 -3.67 -10.98
N LYS A 158 -7.04 -3.99 -10.03
CA LYS A 158 -7.91 -5.18 -10.11
C LYS A 158 -8.89 -5.13 -11.30
N LYS A 159 -9.44 -3.95 -11.62
CA LYS A 159 -10.29 -3.76 -12.82
C LYS A 159 -9.51 -3.98 -14.11
N TRP A 160 -8.27 -3.48 -14.19
CA TRP A 160 -7.43 -3.63 -15.38
C TRP A 160 -7.00 -5.07 -15.60
N GLU A 161 -6.66 -5.83 -14.56
CA GLU A 161 -6.40 -7.27 -14.66
C GLU A 161 -7.61 -8.03 -15.22
N GLN A 162 -8.80 -7.77 -14.69
CA GLN A 162 -10.04 -8.38 -15.20
C GLN A 162 -10.32 -7.98 -16.65
N ALA A 163 -10.14 -6.71 -17.00
CA ALA A 163 -10.30 -6.23 -18.37
C ALA A 163 -9.28 -6.87 -19.33
N ALA A 164 -8.02 -7.02 -18.91
CA ALA A 164 -6.98 -7.69 -19.68
C ALA A 164 -7.29 -9.18 -19.90
N LEU A 165 -7.76 -9.89 -18.86
CA LEU A 165 -8.21 -11.27 -18.99
C LEU A 165 -9.42 -11.39 -19.94
N MET A 166 -10.37 -10.46 -19.86
CA MET A 166 -11.48 -10.41 -20.82
C MET A 166 -11.00 -10.14 -22.25
N LEU A 167 -10.03 -9.26 -22.43
CA LEU A 167 -9.45 -8.96 -23.75
C LEU A 167 -8.76 -10.20 -24.35
N VAL A 168 -7.98 -10.93 -23.55
CA VAL A 168 -7.36 -12.20 -23.95
C VAL A 168 -8.43 -13.20 -24.39
N TRP A 169 -9.52 -13.31 -23.63
CA TRP A 169 -10.66 -14.14 -23.98
C TRP A 169 -11.31 -13.74 -25.32
N VAL A 170 -11.56 -12.45 -25.53
CA VAL A 170 -12.11 -11.93 -26.78
C VAL A 170 -11.20 -12.24 -27.97
N ILE A 171 -9.88 -12.05 -27.81
CA ILE A 171 -8.90 -12.37 -28.85
C ILE A 171 -8.94 -13.87 -29.17
N MET A 172 -8.92 -14.74 -28.15
CA MET A 172 -8.99 -16.18 -28.37
C MET A 172 -10.26 -16.60 -29.12
N VAL A 173 -11.44 -16.10 -28.72
CA VAL A 173 -12.71 -16.41 -29.39
C VAL A 173 -12.69 -15.94 -30.85
N THR A 174 -12.14 -14.76 -31.11
CA THR A 174 -12.07 -14.17 -32.45
C THR A 174 -11.15 -14.99 -33.37
N VAL A 175 -9.98 -15.40 -32.87
CA VAL A 175 -9.03 -16.24 -33.64
C VAL A 175 -9.65 -17.61 -33.97
N VAL A 176 -10.34 -18.23 -33.02
CA VAL A 176 -11.03 -19.51 -33.25
C VAL A 176 -12.14 -19.33 -34.29
N ALA A 177 -12.96 -18.28 -34.19
CA ALA A 177 -14.02 -18.00 -35.16
C ALA A 177 -13.47 -17.80 -36.59
N LEU A 178 -12.39 -17.03 -36.74
CA LEU A 178 -11.73 -16.82 -38.02
C LEU A 178 -11.19 -18.13 -38.62
N PHE A 179 -10.67 -19.04 -37.81
CA PHE A 179 -10.23 -20.37 -38.27
C PHE A 179 -11.39 -21.18 -38.85
N PHE A 180 -12.54 -21.23 -38.17
CA PHE A 180 -13.72 -21.95 -38.65
C PHE A 180 -14.31 -21.33 -39.92
N VAL A 181 -14.42 -20.00 -39.97
CA VAL A 181 -14.88 -19.28 -41.16
C VAL A 181 -13.93 -19.53 -42.33
N GLY A 182 -12.61 -19.46 -42.12
CA GLY A 182 -11.61 -19.77 -43.13
C GLY A 182 -11.73 -21.21 -43.66
N LYS A 183 -11.97 -22.18 -42.78
CA LYS A 183 -12.20 -23.59 -43.17
C LYS A 183 -13.47 -23.75 -44.01
N GLN A 184 -14.57 -23.10 -43.61
CA GLN A 184 -15.82 -23.12 -44.39
C GLN A 184 -15.65 -22.47 -45.78
N LEU A 185 -14.97 -21.32 -45.86
CA LEU A 185 -14.69 -20.64 -47.12
C LEU A 185 -13.79 -21.47 -48.02
N CYS A 186 -12.77 -22.14 -47.49
CA CYS A 186 -11.88 -23.01 -48.26
C CYS A 186 -12.62 -24.25 -48.80
N CYS A 187 -13.46 -24.90 -47.98
CA CYS A 187 -14.34 -25.99 -48.42
C CYS A 187 -15.28 -25.52 -49.54
N ARG A 188 -15.89 -24.35 -49.40
CA ARG A 188 -16.81 -23.77 -50.39
C ARG A 188 -16.10 -23.39 -51.68
N TYR A 189 -14.93 -22.77 -51.60
CA TYR A 189 -14.08 -22.46 -52.77
C TYR A 189 -13.69 -23.72 -53.54
N LYS A 190 -13.23 -24.77 -52.84
CA LYS A 190 -12.95 -26.07 -53.49
C LYS A 190 -14.19 -26.63 -54.19
N SER A 191 -15.36 -26.59 -53.55
CA SER A 191 -16.60 -27.10 -54.16
C SER A 191 -17.05 -26.33 -55.41
N LEU A 192 -16.74 -25.03 -55.49
CA LEU A 192 -17.07 -24.17 -56.64
C LEU A 192 -16.10 -24.34 -57.82
N ARG A 193 -14.84 -24.70 -57.55
CA ARG A 193 -13.81 -24.88 -58.59
C ARG A 193 -13.94 -26.21 -59.36
N TRP A 194 -14.63 -27.20 -58.79
CA TRP A 194 -14.86 -28.51 -59.42
C TRP A 194 -16.28 -28.65 -60.01
N ARG A 195 -16.92 -27.51 -60.31
CA ARG A 195 -18.15 -27.41 -61.11
C ARG A 195 -17.83 -26.67 -62.40
#